data_AF-A0A974P0J7-F1
#
_entry.id   AF-A0A974P0J7-F1
#
_cell.length_a   1.000
_cell.length_b   1.000
_cell.length_c   1.000
_cell.angle_alpha   90.00
_cell.angle_beta   90.00
_cell.angle_gamma   90.00
#
_symmetry.space_group_name_H-M   'P 1'
#
loop_
_entity.id
_entity.type
_entity.pdbx_description
1 polymer ?
#
loop_
_entity_poly.entity_id
_entity_poly.type
_entity_poly.pdbx_seq_one_letter_code
_entity_poly.pdbx_strand_id
1 'polypeptide(L)'
;MRGAWIPSVYNLDFPSRKNMTPIEQLREIRHLVKVAARCRLNNIFVQVRSEGDALYPSSIEPWSRFLTGKQGRTPGFDPLQAFIKEAKLRGIAVHAWINPYRVATNATNSFDRKHVSRSLAPCIRRIGNFLWMDPSSVAARDHVLRVVKDLISRYDLAGIHMDDYFYPYPSWSPAPFPDGGHSQCH
;
A
#
# COMPACT_ATOMS: atom_id res chain seq x y z
N MET A 1 18.26 4.06 -14.03
CA MET A 1 17.87 3.76 -12.63
C MET A 1 18.04 2.27 -12.40
N ARG A 2 18.53 1.80 -11.23
CA ARG A 2 18.62 0.37 -10.89
C ARG A 2 17.87 0.15 -9.59
N GLY A 3 16.73 -0.53 -9.63
CA GLY A 3 15.98 -0.79 -8.42
C GLY A 3 15.16 -2.04 -8.44
N ALA A 4 14.62 -2.38 -7.29
CA ALA A 4 13.79 -3.55 -7.07
C ALA A 4 12.49 -3.16 -6.36
N TRP A 5 11.40 -3.78 -6.78
CA TRP A 5 10.11 -3.68 -6.13
C TRP A 5 10.06 -4.61 -4.92
N ILE A 6 9.43 -4.15 -3.85
CA ILE A 6 9.23 -4.91 -2.60
C ILE A 6 7.72 -4.91 -2.30
N PRO A 7 6.94 -5.77 -2.97
CA PRO A 7 5.52 -5.99 -2.70
C PRO A 7 5.26 -6.51 -1.29
N SER A 8 4.25 -5.92 -0.66
CA SER A 8 3.71 -6.34 0.64
C SER A 8 2.41 -7.12 0.52
N VAL A 9 1.67 -6.89 -0.56
CA VAL A 9 0.45 -7.63 -0.88
C VAL A 9 0.75 -9.13 -0.91
N TYR A 10 -0.11 -9.90 -0.26
CA TYR A 10 0.02 -11.36 -0.09
C TYR A 10 1.34 -11.84 0.53
N ASN A 11 2.11 -10.96 1.19
CA ASN A 11 3.41 -11.31 1.74
C ASN A 11 4.40 -11.79 0.65
N LEU A 12 4.32 -11.23 -0.57
CA LEU A 12 5.15 -11.65 -1.71
C LEU A 12 6.65 -11.47 -1.45
N ASP A 13 7.07 -10.29 -0.97
CA ASP A 13 8.48 -10.03 -0.63
C ASP A 13 8.67 -9.54 0.81
N PHE A 14 7.81 -8.64 1.32
CA PHE A 14 7.91 -8.17 2.71
C PHE A 14 6.56 -7.90 3.39
N PRO A 15 6.32 -8.41 4.59
CA PRO A 15 7.07 -9.49 5.24
C PRO A 15 6.96 -10.78 4.42
N SER A 16 8.01 -11.61 4.35
CA SER A 16 7.99 -12.85 3.54
C SER A 16 7.10 -13.96 4.13
N ARG A 17 6.69 -13.82 5.39
CA ARG A 17 5.82 -14.76 6.09
C ARG A 17 4.80 -14.02 6.95
N LYS A 18 3.64 -14.63 7.10
CA LYS A 18 2.62 -14.19 8.07
C LYS A 18 3.13 -14.36 9.50
N ASN A 19 2.62 -13.54 10.42
CA ASN A 19 2.87 -13.63 11.87
C ASN A 19 4.35 -13.47 12.29
N MET A 20 5.19 -12.86 11.47
CA MET A 20 6.56 -12.51 11.88
C MET A 20 6.53 -11.53 13.04
N THR A 21 7.38 -11.77 14.03
CA THR A 21 7.60 -10.84 15.14
C THR A 21 8.20 -9.53 14.65
N PRO A 22 8.08 -8.42 15.40
CA PRO A 22 8.64 -7.14 15.00
C PRO A 22 10.16 -7.20 14.76
N ILE A 23 10.86 -8.01 15.55
CA ILE A 23 12.30 -8.24 15.42
C ILE A 23 12.63 -9.00 14.13
N GLU A 24 11.85 -10.02 13.77
CA GLU A 24 12.02 -10.74 12.50
C GLU A 24 11.77 -9.83 11.30
N GLN A 25 10.71 -9.01 11.33
CA GLN A 25 10.43 -8.05 10.26
C GLN A 25 11.57 -7.04 10.10
N LEU A 26 12.08 -6.49 11.20
CA LEU A 26 13.23 -5.57 11.15
C LEU A 26 14.50 -6.24 10.60
N ARG A 27 14.76 -7.49 10.96
CA ARG A 27 15.88 -8.28 10.39
C ARG A 27 15.71 -8.49 8.89
N GLU A 28 14.49 -8.73 8.44
CA GLU A 28 14.18 -8.91 7.02
C GLU A 28 14.35 -7.62 6.22
N ILE A 29 13.85 -6.48 6.73
CA ILE A 29 14.10 -5.15 6.12
C ILE A 29 15.60 -4.94 5.91
N ARG A 30 16.40 -5.17 6.96
CA ARG A 30 17.87 -5.08 6.89
C ARG A 30 18.46 -6.00 5.84
N HIS A 31 17.97 -7.22 5.77
CA HIS A 31 18.42 -8.21 4.79
C HIS A 31 18.11 -7.76 3.36
N LEU A 32 16.88 -7.36 3.07
CA LEU A 32 16.44 -6.91 1.74
C LEU A 32 17.28 -5.71 1.27
N VAL A 33 17.48 -4.71 2.13
CA VAL A 33 18.32 -3.55 1.79
C VAL A 33 19.79 -3.96 1.58
N LYS A 34 20.33 -4.88 2.39
CA LYS A 34 21.68 -5.42 2.19
C LYS A 34 21.80 -6.19 0.88
N VAL A 35 20.79 -6.96 0.47
CA VAL A 35 20.73 -7.62 -0.83
C VAL A 35 20.75 -6.58 -1.95
N ALA A 36 19.88 -5.56 -1.88
CA ALA A 36 19.82 -4.50 -2.87
C ALA A 36 21.19 -3.80 -3.06
N ALA A 37 21.89 -3.50 -1.95
CA ALA A 37 23.23 -2.93 -2.00
C ALA A 37 24.26 -3.87 -2.66
N ARG A 38 24.26 -5.17 -2.31
CA ARG A 38 25.15 -6.18 -2.94
C ARG A 38 24.90 -6.29 -4.44
N CYS A 39 23.65 -6.16 -4.87
CA CYS A 39 23.24 -6.14 -6.27
C CYS A 39 23.51 -4.79 -6.97
N ARG A 40 24.18 -3.84 -6.30
CA ARG A 40 24.48 -2.49 -6.82
C ARG A 40 23.22 -1.70 -7.24
N LEU A 41 22.08 -1.98 -6.61
CA LEU A 41 20.87 -1.17 -6.79
C LEU A 41 21.04 0.17 -6.09
N ASN A 42 20.41 1.21 -6.62
CA ASN A 42 20.38 2.55 -6.03
C ASN A 42 18.98 3.01 -5.65
N ASN A 43 17.95 2.20 -5.92
CA ASN A 43 16.55 2.50 -5.57
C ASN A 43 15.83 1.23 -5.10
N ILE A 44 14.91 1.37 -4.15
CA ILE A 44 13.93 0.35 -3.80
C ILE A 44 12.53 0.97 -3.79
N PHE A 45 11.54 0.19 -4.23
CA PHE A 45 10.14 0.62 -4.33
C PHE A 45 9.34 -0.23 -3.35
N VAL A 46 9.06 0.33 -2.17
CA VAL A 46 8.41 -0.40 -1.08
C VAL A 46 6.91 -0.23 -1.19
N GLN A 47 6.14 -1.32 -1.27
CA GLN A 47 4.68 -1.22 -1.30
C GLN A 47 4.14 -0.79 0.06
N VAL A 48 3.94 0.51 0.24
CA VAL A 48 3.50 1.08 1.52
C VAL A 48 1.98 1.11 1.66
N ARG A 49 1.26 1.02 0.53
CA ARG A 49 -0.20 0.94 0.48
C ARG A 49 -0.64 -0.11 -0.53
N SER A 50 -1.24 -1.19 -0.05
CA SER A 50 -1.57 -2.35 -0.88
C SER A 50 -3.06 -2.48 -1.18
N GLU A 51 -3.91 -2.35 -0.16
CA GLU A 51 -5.36 -2.53 -0.27
C GLU A 51 -6.10 -1.64 0.73
N GLY A 52 -6.02 -0.32 0.56
CA GLY A 52 -6.65 0.63 1.48
C GLY A 52 -6.07 0.60 2.91
N ASP A 53 -4.79 0.24 3.02
CA ASP A 53 -4.08 -0.01 4.27
C ASP A 53 -2.62 0.49 4.22
N ALA A 54 -1.99 0.65 5.38
CA ALA A 54 -0.68 1.28 5.51
C ALA A 54 0.39 0.36 6.12
N LEU A 55 1.58 0.30 5.51
CA LEU A 55 2.81 -0.27 6.08
C LEU A 55 3.59 0.75 6.93
N TYR A 56 2.90 1.75 7.45
CA TYR A 56 3.45 2.85 8.23
C TYR A 56 2.35 3.38 9.17
N PRO A 57 2.69 4.06 10.27
CA PRO A 57 1.70 4.67 11.14
C PRO A 57 0.96 5.77 10.38
N SER A 58 -0.32 5.54 10.08
CA SER A 58 -1.19 6.50 9.40
C SER A 58 -2.38 6.88 10.28
N SER A 59 -2.76 8.15 10.25
CA SER A 59 -4.03 8.62 10.80
C SER A 59 -5.20 8.47 9.82
N ILE A 60 -4.90 8.22 8.54
CA ILE A 60 -5.86 8.15 7.42
C ILE A 60 -6.31 6.72 7.17
N GLU A 61 -5.38 5.77 7.14
CA GLU A 61 -5.63 4.37 6.80
C GLU A 61 -5.23 3.42 7.94
N PRO A 62 -5.89 2.26 8.08
CA PRO A 62 -5.52 1.28 9.09
C PRO A 62 -4.19 0.60 8.75
N TRP A 63 -3.52 0.07 9.77
CA TRP A 63 -2.35 -0.79 9.58
C TRP A 63 -2.65 -1.97 8.68
N SER A 64 -1.70 -2.30 7.80
CA SER A 64 -1.85 -3.42 6.89
C SER A 64 -1.92 -4.75 7.61
N ARG A 65 -2.86 -5.60 7.17
CA ARG A 65 -2.96 -6.97 7.68
C ARG A 65 -1.76 -7.83 7.26
N PHE A 66 -1.00 -7.45 6.24
CA PHE A 66 0.18 -8.19 5.81
C PHE A 66 1.31 -8.13 6.84
N LEU A 67 1.29 -7.14 7.75
CA LEU A 67 2.26 -7.03 8.84
C LEU A 67 1.97 -7.96 10.02
N THR A 68 0.70 -8.15 10.38
CA THR A 68 0.32 -8.79 11.67
C THR A 68 -0.77 -9.86 11.55
N GLY A 69 -1.26 -10.12 10.35
CA GLY A 69 -2.42 -10.98 10.09
C GLY A 69 -3.78 -10.32 10.32
N LYS A 70 -3.82 -9.14 10.97
CA LYS A 70 -5.07 -8.41 11.27
C LYS A 70 -4.95 -6.93 10.92
N GLN A 71 -5.87 -6.44 10.09
CA GLN A 71 -5.91 -5.03 9.71
C GLN A 71 -6.13 -4.14 10.94
N GLY A 72 -5.51 -2.96 10.97
CA GLY A 72 -5.58 -2.02 12.09
C GLY A 72 -4.66 -2.35 13.28
N ARG A 73 -4.07 -3.55 13.34
CA ARG A 73 -3.12 -3.93 14.40
C ARG A 73 -1.71 -3.49 14.06
N THR A 74 -1.12 -2.64 14.91
CA THR A 74 0.27 -2.19 14.81
C THR A 74 1.26 -3.37 14.94
N PRO A 75 2.35 -3.39 14.15
CA PRO A 75 3.47 -4.31 14.37
C PRO A 75 4.40 -3.83 15.51
N GLY A 76 4.11 -2.71 16.18
CA GLY A 76 4.92 -2.18 17.28
C GLY A 76 6.14 -1.35 16.84
N PHE A 77 6.29 -1.08 15.54
CA PHE A 77 7.30 -0.19 14.97
C PHE A 77 6.80 0.43 13.66
N ASP A 78 7.58 1.32 13.04
CA ASP A 78 7.31 1.90 11.72
C ASP A 78 8.17 1.21 10.64
N PRO A 79 7.60 0.30 9.82
CA PRO A 79 8.33 -0.41 8.78
C PRO A 79 8.89 0.50 7.69
N LEU A 80 8.13 1.49 7.23
CA LEU A 80 8.60 2.43 6.20
C LEU A 80 9.80 3.24 6.70
N GLN A 81 9.75 3.74 7.94
CA GLN A 81 10.87 4.44 8.53
C GLN A 81 12.10 3.53 8.68
N ALA A 82 11.92 2.24 8.98
CA ALA A 82 13.00 1.27 9.04
C ALA A 82 13.65 1.03 7.66
N PHE A 83 12.86 0.90 6.59
CA PHE A 83 13.39 0.84 5.22
C PHE A 83 14.23 2.08 4.89
N ILE A 84 13.70 3.28 5.15
CA ILE A 84 14.38 4.54 4.89
C ILE A 84 15.72 4.61 5.64
N LYS A 85 15.73 4.30 6.95
CA LYS A 85 16.96 4.32 7.76
C LYS A 85 18.00 3.35 7.24
N GLU A 86 17.63 2.11 6.98
CA GLU A 86 18.58 1.09 6.50
C GLU A 86 19.09 1.37 5.08
N ALA A 87 18.25 1.91 4.21
CA ALA A 87 18.60 2.27 2.84
C ALA A 87 19.53 3.48 2.79
N LYS A 88 19.29 4.49 3.63
CA LYS A 88 20.13 5.69 3.76
C LYS A 88 21.57 5.37 4.12
N LEU A 89 21.80 4.39 5.01
CA LEU A 89 23.13 3.89 5.37
C LEU A 89 23.93 3.33 4.18
N ARG A 90 23.27 3.01 3.07
CA ARG A 90 23.84 2.36 1.89
C ARG A 90 23.70 3.21 0.62
N GLY A 91 23.26 4.47 0.75
CA GLY A 91 23.03 5.36 -0.40
C GLY A 91 21.94 4.87 -1.36
N ILE A 92 20.95 4.13 -0.85
CA ILE A 92 19.81 3.63 -1.64
C ILE A 92 18.62 4.55 -1.41
N ALA A 93 18.03 5.07 -2.48
CA ALA A 93 16.81 5.86 -2.43
C ALA A 93 15.59 4.94 -2.19
N VAL A 94 14.67 5.38 -1.32
CA VAL A 94 13.41 4.68 -1.06
C VAL A 94 12.28 5.44 -1.73
N HIS A 95 11.52 4.73 -2.55
CA HIS A 95 10.27 5.22 -3.12
C HIS A 95 9.11 4.51 -2.47
N ALA A 96 8.07 5.26 -2.10
CA ALA A 96 6.83 4.70 -1.60
C ALA A 96 5.95 4.29 -2.78
N TRP A 97 5.70 3.00 -2.91
CA TRP A 97 4.77 2.44 -3.88
C TRP A 97 3.39 2.31 -3.27
N ILE A 98 2.40 2.89 -3.95
CA ILE A 98 0.99 2.80 -3.58
C ILE A 98 0.17 2.18 -4.71
N ASN A 99 -0.74 1.29 -4.36
CA ASN A 99 -1.88 1.02 -5.23
C ASN A 99 -2.93 2.12 -4.95
N PRO A 100 -3.30 3.00 -5.89
CA PRO A 100 -4.12 4.17 -5.59
C PRO A 100 -5.59 3.82 -5.33
N TYR A 101 -6.18 2.86 -6.06
CA TYR A 101 -7.63 2.63 -6.03
C TYR A 101 -8.04 1.26 -5.49
N ARG A 102 -7.13 0.30 -5.35
CA ARG A 102 -7.46 -0.98 -4.70
C ARG A 102 -7.78 -0.76 -3.22
N VAL A 103 -8.96 -1.23 -2.83
CA VAL A 103 -9.47 -1.18 -1.46
C VAL A 103 -9.41 -2.53 -0.77
N ALA A 104 -9.61 -3.61 -1.50
CA ALA A 104 -9.47 -4.95 -0.94
C ALA A 104 -9.14 -5.96 -2.03
N THR A 105 -8.22 -6.86 -1.71
CA THR A 105 -7.95 -8.08 -2.50
C THR A 105 -9.04 -9.13 -2.36
N ASN A 106 -9.83 -9.05 -1.28
CA ASN A 106 -11.00 -9.89 -1.06
C ASN A 106 -12.11 -9.10 -0.33
N ALA A 107 -13.26 -8.96 -0.96
CA ALA A 107 -14.43 -8.23 -0.47
C ALA A 107 -15.07 -8.85 0.78
N THR A 108 -14.79 -10.14 1.06
CA THR A 108 -15.30 -10.83 2.25
C THR A 108 -14.38 -10.72 3.48
N ASN A 109 -13.24 -10.06 3.33
CA ASN A 109 -12.36 -9.78 4.47
C ASN A 109 -13.07 -8.93 5.53
N SER A 110 -12.64 -9.09 6.79
CA SER A 110 -13.04 -8.18 7.85
C SER A 110 -12.19 -6.92 7.80
N PHE A 111 -12.84 -5.76 7.71
CA PHE A 111 -12.21 -4.46 7.58
C PHE A 111 -12.21 -3.68 8.90
N ASP A 112 -11.09 -3.00 9.18
CA ASP A 112 -11.00 -2.09 10.32
C ASP A 112 -12.01 -0.93 10.19
N ARG A 113 -12.41 -0.33 11.32
CA ARG A 113 -13.37 0.79 11.33
C ARG A 113 -12.87 2.01 10.55
N LYS A 114 -11.56 2.23 10.49
CA LYS A 114 -10.92 3.32 9.73
C LYS A 114 -10.77 3.01 8.23
N HIS A 115 -11.08 1.79 7.79
CA HIS A 115 -10.85 1.37 6.43
C HIS A 115 -11.68 2.19 5.43
N VAL A 116 -11.10 2.47 4.26
CA VAL A 116 -11.72 3.31 3.23
C VAL A 116 -13.04 2.75 2.69
N SER A 117 -13.26 1.43 2.81
CA SER A 117 -14.56 0.82 2.48
C SER A 117 -15.71 1.26 3.38
N ARG A 118 -15.42 1.83 4.56
CA ARG A 118 -16.40 2.41 5.47
C ARG A 118 -16.59 3.89 5.21
N SER A 119 -15.50 4.65 5.16
CA SER A 119 -15.54 6.11 5.06
C SER A 119 -15.88 6.63 3.67
N LEU A 120 -15.63 5.85 2.61
CA LEU A 120 -15.97 6.17 1.22
C LEU A 120 -16.89 5.11 0.59
N ALA A 121 -17.77 4.50 1.39
CA ALA A 121 -18.66 3.44 0.92
C ALA A 121 -19.40 3.76 -0.40
N PRO A 122 -19.94 4.98 -0.63
CA PRO A 122 -20.58 5.33 -1.90
C PRO A 122 -19.66 5.29 -3.13
N CYS A 123 -18.34 5.40 -2.92
CA CYS A 123 -17.33 5.36 -3.98
C CYS A 123 -16.72 3.99 -4.20
N ILE A 124 -17.13 2.97 -3.44
CA ILE A 124 -16.56 1.63 -3.59
C ILE A 124 -17.35 0.84 -4.63
N ARG A 125 -16.63 0.23 -5.57
CA ARG A 125 -17.15 -0.73 -6.53
C ARG A 125 -16.60 -2.10 -6.20
N ARG A 126 -17.47 -3.11 -6.24
CA ARG A 126 -17.07 -4.51 -6.17
C ARG A 126 -16.76 -4.99 -7.58
N ILE A 127 -15.57 -5.56 -7.76
CA ILE A 127 -15.07 -6.07 -9.04
C ILE A 127 -14.65 -7.51 -8.82
N GLY A 128 -15.54 -8.46 -9.13
CA GLY A 128 -15.37 -9.86 -8.73
C GLY A 128 -15.22 -9.99 -7.21
N ASN A 129 -14.05 -10.47 -6.77
CA ASN A 129 -13.69 -10.57 -5.35
C ASN A 129 -12.99 -9.32 -4.81
N PHE A 130 -12.65 -8.33 -5.64
CA PHE A 130 -11.95 -7.13 -5.22
C PHE A 130 -12.92 -6.03 -4.80
N LEU A 131 -12.43 -5.10 -3.97
CA LEU A 131 -13.04 -3.78 -3.78
C LEU A 131 -12.13 -2.71 -4.38
N TRP A 132 -12.75 -1.74 -5.05
CA TRP A 132 -12.07 -0.67 -5.77
C TRP A 132 -12.71 0.67 -5.46
N MET A 133 -11.92 1.73 -5.31
CA MET A 133 -12.44 3.09 -5.34
C MET A 133 -12.70 3.50 -6.77
N ASP A 134 -13.82 4.16 -7.03
CA ASP A 134 -14.15 4.76 -8.31
C ASP A 134 -13.17 5.92 -8.64
N PRO A 135 -12.29 5.80 -9.65
CA PRO A 135 -11.33 6.85 -9.99
C PRO A 135 -12.00 8.14 -10.48
N SER A 136 -13.24 8.07 -10.96
CA SER A 136 -14.02 9.23 -11.41
C SER A 136 -14.55 10.06 -10.25
N SER A 137 -14.58 9.51 -9.03
CA SER A 137 -15.02 10.22 -7.82
C SER A 137 -13.99 11.24 -7.33
N VAL A 138 -14.44 12.47 -7.09
CA VAL A 138 -13.64 13.51 -6.42
C VAL A 138 -13.19 13.05 -5.03
N ALA A 139 -14.09 12.45 -4.25
CA ALA A 139 -13.78 11.99 -2.90
C ALA A 139 -12.71 10.88 -2.88
N ALA A 140 -12.73 9.98 -3.87
CA ALA A 140 -11.69 8.97 -4.04
C ALA A 140 -10.33 9.60 -4.37
N ARG A 141 -10.29 10.53 -5.34
CA ARG A 141 -9.05 11.26 -5.69
C ARG A 141 -8.51 12.06 -4.51
N ASP A 142 -9.37 12.75 -3.76
CA ASP A 142 -9.00 13.53 -2.59
C ASP A 142 -8.43 12.64 -1.47
N HIS A 143 -8.98 11.45 -1.29
CA HIS A 143 -8.42 10.47 -0.34
C HIS A 143 -7.02 10.03 -0.75
N VAL A 144 -6.81 9.66 -2.02
CA VAL A 144 -5.46 9.30 -2.52
C VAL A 144 -4.49 10.46 -2.35
N LEU A 145 -4.90 11.70 -2.65
CA LEU A 145 -4.08 12.90 -2.46
C LEU A 145 -3.73 13.13 -0.98
N ARG A 146 -4.65 12.87 -0.04
CA ARG A 146 -4.35 12.96 1.39
C ARG A 146 -3.30 11.93 1.82
N VAL A 147 -3.40 10.69 1.33
CA VAL A 147 -2.40 9.65 1.60
C VAL A 147 -1.02 10.03 1.04
N VAL A 148 -0.97 10.53 -0.20
CA VAL A 148 0.28 11.00 -0.80
C VAL A 148 0.88 12.17 -0.01
N LYS A 149 0.07 13.16 0.38
CA LYS A 149 0.51 14.30 1.21
C LYS A 149 1.04 13.84 2.57
N ASP A 150 0.39 12.88 3.22
CA ASP A 150 0.84 12.31 4.49
C ASP A 150 2.22 11.64 4.37
N LEU A 151 2.44 10.88 3.29
CA LEU A 151 3.72 10.24 3.03
C LEU A 151 4.85 11.25 2.81
N ILE A 152 4.67 12.19 1.88
CA ILE A 152 5.74 13.14 1.50
C ILE A 152 6.02 14.19 2.58
N SER A 153 5.07 14.45 3.50
CA SER A 153 5.27 15.40 4.59
C SER A 153 6.00 14.81 5.79
N ARG A 154 6.02 13.47 5.94
CA ARG A 154 6.58 12.80 7.13
C ARG A 154 7.82 11.95 6.86
N TYR A 155 8.04 11.54 5.62
CA TYR A 155 9.11 10.59 5.28
C TYR A 155 10.09 11.16 4.25
N ASP A 156 11.38 10.91 4.47
CA ASP A 156 12.49 11.21 3.55
C ASP A 156 12.47 10.23 2.36
N LEU A 157 11.51 10.44 1.45
CA LEU A 157 11.26 9.62 0.27
C LEU A 157 11.86 10.27 -0.98
N ALA A 158 12.45 9.45 -1.84
CA ALA A 158 12.92 9.88 -3.15
C ALA A 158 11.78 10.08 -4.17
N GLY A 159 10.60 9.52 -3.89
CA GLY A 159 9.44 9.65 -4.75
C GLY A 159 8.26 8.77 -4.34
N ILE A 160 7.13 9.02 -4.99
CA ILE A 160 5.91 8.21 -4.91
C ILE A 160 5.74 7.49 -6.25
N HIS A 161 5.53 6.18 -6.21
CA HIS A 161 5.19 5.38 -7.37
C HIS A 161 3.76 4.86 -7.26
N MET A 162 2.93 5.20 -8.24
CA MET A 162 1.59 4.63 -8.35
C MET A 162 1.66 3.39 -9.23
N ASP A 163 1.03 2.32 -8.77
CA ASP A 163 0.88 1.08 -9.52
C ASP A 163 0.06 1.29 -10.81
N ASP A 164 0.10 0.31 -11.71
CA ASP A 164 -0.62 0.30 -13.00
C ASP A 164 -2.15 0.12 -12.86
N TYR A 165 -2.61 -0.17 -11.66
CA TYR A 165 -4.00 -0.41 -11.30
C TYR A 165 -4.83 0.89 -11.17
N PHE A 166 -5.14 1.51 -12.31
CA PHE A 166 -6.06 2.66 -12.38
C PHE A 166 -7.51 2.20 -12.42
N TYR A 167 -7.95 1.67 -13.56
CA TYR A 167 -9.13 0.81 -13.67
C TYR A 167 -8.70 -0.64 -13.48
N PRO A 168 -9.55 -1.50 -12.90
CA PRO A 168 -9.25 -2.93 -12.83
C PRO A 168 -9.14 -3.53 -14.23
N TYR A 169 -8.29 -4.54 -14.38
CA TYR A 169 -8.13 -5.22 -15.66
C TYR A 169 -9.45 -5.85 -16.12
N PRO A 170 -9.83 -5.74 -17.41
CA PRO A 170 -11.07 -6.33 -17.93
C PRO A 170 -11.17 -7.83 -17.71
N SER A 171 -10.05 -8.54 -17.58
CA SER A 171 -10.03 -9.98 -17.27
C SER A 171 -10.54 -10.32 -15.87
N TRP A 172 -10.67 -9.34 -14.97
CA TRP A 172 -11.12 -9.56 -13.59
C TRP A 172 -12.64 -9.47 -13.42
N SER A 173 -13.35 -8.96 -14.42
CA SER A 173 -14.80 -8.89 -14.46
C SER A 173 -15.28 -8.92 -15.91
N PRO A 174 -16.21 -9.81 -16.27
CA PRO A 174 -16.78 -9.82 -17.62
C PRO A 174 -17.62 -8.57 -17.92
N ALA A 175 -18.04 -7.83 -16.89
CA ALA A 175 -18.75 -6.56 -17.02
C ALA A 175 -17.78 -5.36 -17.00
N PRO A 176 -18.06 -4.28 -17.75
CA PRO A 176 -17.29 -3.04 -17.69
C PRO A 176 -17.32 -2.45 -16.28
N PHE A 177 -16.34 -1.58 -15.96
CA PHE A 177 -16.31 -0.93 -14.66
C PHE A 177 -17.59 -0.10 -14.46
N PRO A 178 -18.26 -0.19 -13.30
CA PRO A 178 -19.54 0.48 -13.06
C PRO A 178 -19.34 1.96 -12.68
N ASP A 179 -18.94 2.78 -13.66
CA ASP A 179 -18.75 4.24 -13.57
C ASP A 179 -19.82 5.05 -14.33
N GLY A 180 -20.78 4.40 -15.00
CA GLY A 180 -21.79 5.04 -15.86
C GLY A 180 -22.82 5.94 -15.16
N GLY A 181 -22.64 6.27 -13.89
CA GLY A 181 -23.45 7.24 -13.16
C GLY A 181 -22.59 8.40 -12.69
N HIS A 182 -22.82 9.61 -13.20
CA HIS A 182 -22.32 10.85 -12.60
C HIS A 182 -22.99 11.16 -11.24
N SER A 183 -23.34 10.13 -10.47
CA SER A 183 -23.75 10.27 -9.08
C SER A 183 -22.49 10.62 -8.28
N GLN A 184 -22.35 11.89 -7.97
CA GLN A 184 -21.38 12.35 -6.99
C GLN A 184 -21.53 11.49 -5.74
N CYS A 185 -20.43 10.86 -5.31
CA CYS A 185 -20.39 10.23 -4.00
C CYS A 185 -20.58 11.33 -2.95
N HIS A 186 -21.81 11.54 -2.50
CA HIS A 186 -22.12 12.42 -1.37
C HIS A 186 -22.09 11.64 -0.06
#